data_AF-A0A820YA53-F1
#
_entry.id   AF-A0A820YA53-F1
#
_cell.length_a   1.000
_cell.length_b   1.000
_cell.length_c   1.000
_cell.angle_alpha   90.00
_cell.angle_beta   90.00
_cell.angle_gamma   90.00
#
_symmetry.space_group_name_H-M   'P 1'
#
loop_
_entity.id
_entity.type
_entity.pdbx_description
1 polymer ?
#
loop_
_entity_poly.entity_id
_entity_poly.type
_entity_poly.pdbx_seq_one_letter_code
_entity_poly.pdbx_strand_id
1 'polypeptide(L)'
;MDIAPAFYGVLIGKNAEAKQKLEQDTNTQLIFPRRDESGTVKIRGRNKANVQSARTRIEIIIDRNRQIQPFTHFLSIPICQSSSSLTTNFKKNYEEFKKNVLEKCSNERGVTTELFQQASKLHLTVATLVLLSKSEIDFIKDTLQDCTKSLLQQFMSTDKERFIVKLKGLEFMNDDPSFVDVLYAKVQLVDETNKNRLQAFLDSLNEELSSTGLMKQKFERIKLHVTLMNSLLRKDDTGILEAQKTARGRVKNQERESFDAKNIMRLFGQFDFGQIELSDLHLSIMHQPDRQAGYYGCETKISLKPIN
;
A
#
# COMPACT_ATOMS: atom_id res chain seq x y z
N MET A 1 -10.50 -13.79 21.72
CA MET A 1 -10.38 -12.70 20.74
C MET A 1 -9.00 -12.80 20.13
N ASP A 2 -8.91 -12.90 18.80
CA ASP A 2 -7.61 -12.89 18.13
C ASP A 2 -7.09 -11.44 18.09
N ILE A 3 -5.91 -11.20 18.65
CA ILE A 3 -5.32 -9.86 18.80
C ILE A 3 -3.84 -10.00 18.49
N ALA A 4 -3.33 -9.18 17.57
CA ALA A 4 -1.91 -9.20 17.26
C ALA A 4 -1.06 -8.93 18.53
N PRO A 5 -0.01 -9.74 18.79
CA PRO A 5 0.84 -9.59 19.98
C PRO A 5 1.44 -8.19 20.16
N ALA A 6 1.62 -7.45 19.07
CA ALA A 6 2.06 -6.06 19.07
C ALA A 6 1.19 -5.14 19.95
N PHE A 7 -0.11 -5.46 20.14
CA PHE A 7 -1.02 -4.67 20.98
C PHE A 7 -1.07 -5.12 22.45
N TYR A 8 -0.44 -6.24 22.83
CA TYR A 8 -0.48 -6.70 24.22
C TYR A 8 0.14 -5.67 25.17
N GLY A 9 1.22 -5.00 24.74
CA GLY A 9 1.88 -3.97 25.55
C GLY A 9 0.94 -2.81 25.90
N VAL A 10 0.13 -2.32 24.95
CA VAL A 10 -0.80 -1.21 25.19
C VAL A 10 -2.03 -1.63 25.98
N LEU A 11 -2.52 -2.86 25.79
CA LEU A 11 -3.65 -3.40 26.54
C LEU A 11 -3.28 -3.73 28.00
N ILE A 12 -2.04 -4.14 28.24
CA ILE A 12 -1.52 -4.42 29.59
C ILE A 12 -1.14 -3.11 30.29
N GLY A 13 -0.39 -2.24 29.62
CA GLY A 13 0.14 -1.01 30.19
C GLY A 13 1.30 -1.25 31.16
N LYS A 14 1.92 -0.16 31.63
CA LYS A 14 2.97 -0.22 32.66
C LYS A 14 2.37 -0.79 33.94
N ASN A 15 3.08 -1.72 34.59
CA ASN A 15 2.62 -2.40 35.82
C ASN A 15 1.21 -3.04 35.72
N ALA A 16 0.76 -3.39 34.51
CA ALA A 16 -0.59 -3.89 34.24
C ALA A 16 -1.74 -2.90 34.55
N GLU A 17 -1.45 -1.60 34.70
CA GLU A 17 -2.43 -0.57 35.07
C GLU A 17 -3.59 -0.46 34.07
N ALA A 18 -3.29 -0.49 32.76
CA ALA A 18 -4.33 -0.39 31.73
C ALA A 18 -5.24 -1.61 31.72
N LYS A 19 -4.66 -2.81 31.90
CA LYS A 19 -5.42 -4.06 32.05
C LYS A 19 -6.33 -4.01 33.28
N GLN A 20 -5.79 -3.66 34.45
CA GLN A 20 -6.57 -3.61 35.69
C GLN A 20 -7.73 -2.63 35.59
N LYS A 21 -7.49 -1.46 35.00
CA LYS A 21 -8.54 -0.47 34.75
C LYS A 21 -9.61 -1.01 33.81
N LEU A 22 -9.22 -1.62 32.68
CA LEU A 22 -10.17 -2.26 31.76
C LEU A 22 -11.01 -3.32 32.47
N GLU A 23 -10.37 -4.22 33.24
CA GLU A 23 -11.01 -5.28 34.01
C GLU A 23 -12.01 -4.74 35.05
N GLN A 24 -11.65 -3.68 35.77
CA GLN A 24 -12.51 -3.01 36.74
C GLN A 24 -13.69 -2.33 36.07
N ASP A 25 -13.45 -1.53 35.03
CA ASP A 25 -14.48 -0.72 34.37
C ASP A 25 -15.51 -1.59 33.64
N THR A 26 -15.19 -2.84 33.27
CA THR A 26 -16.12 -3.78 32.62
C THR A 26 -16.53 -4.95 33.50
N ASN A 27 -15.98 -5.06 34.70
CA ASN A 27 -16.20 -6.19 35.62
C ASN A 27 -15.96 -7.55 34.92
N THR A 28 -14.77 -7.65 34.31
CA THR A 28 -14.26 -8.83 33.59
C THR A 28 -12.81 -9.12 33.95
N GLN A 29 -12.29 -10.28 33.55
CA GLN A 29 -10.88 -10.66 33.63
C GLN A 29 -10.33 -10.91 32.23
N LEU A 30 -9.16 -10.35 31.94
CA LEU A 30 -8.42 -10.49 30.70
C LEU A 30 -7.23 -11.45 30.91
N ILE A 31 -7.18 -12.49 30.10
CA ILE A 31 -6.11 -13.49 30.14
C ILE A 31 -5.39 -13.45 28.80
N PHE A 32 -4.15 -12.99 28.83
CA PHE A 32 -3.26 -12.94 27.68
C PHE A 32 -2.49 -14.26 27.56
N PRO A 33 -2.25 -14.76 26.34
CA PRO A 33 -1.37 -15.89 26.12
C PRO A 33 0.06 -15.54 26.55
N ARG A 34 0.86 -16.57 26.86
CA ARG A 34 2.30 -16.38 27.15
C ARG A 34 3.04 -15.99 25.87
N ARG A 35 4.22 -15.38 26.00
CA ARG A 35 4.98 -14.81 24.87
C ARG A 35 5.41 -15.86 23.83
N ASP A 36 5.49 -17.11 24.25
CA ASP A 36 5.91 -18.31 23.55
C ASP A 36 4.75 -19.19 23.09
N GLU A 37 3.51 -18.84 23.44
CA GLU A 37 2.31 -19.56 23.05
C GLU A 37 1.53 -18.79 21.97
N SER A 38 1.21 -19.46 20.86
CA SER A 38 0.16 -18.97 19.97
C SER A 38 -1.18 -19.06 20.71
N GLY A 39 -1.94 -17.97 20.74
CA GLY A 39 -3.17 -17.97 21.50
C GLY A 39 -4.00 -16.71 21.34
N THR A 40 -5.26 -16.82 21.75
CA THR A 40 -6.21 -15.72 21.75
C THR A 40 -6.33 -15.11 23.14
N VAL A 41 -6.59 -13.81 23.21
CA VAL A 41 -6.89 -13.15 24.48
C VAL A 41 -8.29 -13.58 24.93
N LYS A 42 -8.38 -14.12 26.14
CA LYS A 42 -9.64 -14.60 26.72
C LYS A 42 -10.23 -13.54 27.64
N ILE A 43 -11.52 -13.25 27.46
CA ILE A 43 -12.29 -12.33 28.29
C ILE A 43 -13.26 -13.18 29.11
N ARG A 44 -13.15 -13.12 30.45
CA ARG A 44 -14.04 -13.83 31.37
C ARG A 44 -14.88 -12.82 32.14
N GLY A 45 -16.20 -12.93 32.07
CA GLY A 45 -17.14 -12.06 32.79
C GLY A 45 -18.29 -12.88 33.38
N ARG A 46 -19.03 -12.29 34.33
CA ARG A 46 -20.19 -12.95 34.95
C ARG A 46 -21.38 -13.09 33.99
N ASN A 47 -21.51 -12.18 33.03
CA ASN A 47 -22.57 -12.17 32.04
C ASN A 47 -22.05 -11.72 30.66
N LYS A 48 -22.85 -11.94 29.62
CA LYS A 48 -22.51 -11.62 28.23
C LYS A 48 -22.32 -10.11 28.01
N ALA A 49 -23.10 -9.26 28.70
CA ALA A 49 -23.03 -7.81 28.56
C ALA A 49 -21.65 -7.26 28.98
N ASN A 50 -21.11 -7.74 30.10
CA ASN A 50 -19.78 -7.37 30.58
C ASN A 50 -18.69 -7.80 29.59
N VAL A 51 -18.77 -9.02 29.07
CA VAL A 51 -17.81 -9.53 28.07
C VAL A 51 -17.86 -8.70 26.79
N GLN A 52 -19.05 -8.35 26.32
CA GLN A 52 -19.22 -7.51 25.13
C GLN A 52 -18.67 -6.09 25.37
N SER A 53 -18.91 -5.50 26.54
CA SER A 53 -18.36 -4.19 26.91
C SER A 53 -16.82 -4.20 26.90
N ALA A 54 -16.20 -5.24 27.47
CA ALA A 54 -14.74 -5.43 27.44
C ALA A 54 -14.21 -5.59 26.02
N ARG A 55 -14.88 -6.42 25.21
CA ARG A 55 -14.52 -6.61 23.80
C ARG A 55 -14.53 -5.29 23.03
N THR A 56 -15.62 -4.52 23.10
CA THR A 56 -15.74 -3.25 22.40
C THR A 56 -14.69 -2.22 22.86
N ARG A 57 -14.38 -2.15 24.16
CA ARG A 57 -13.29 -1.27 24.64
C ARG A 57 -11.91 -1.68 24.13
N ILE A 58 -11.64 -2.97 24.07
CA ILE A 58 -10.38 -3.51 23.52
C ILE A 58 -10.28 -3.20 22.02
N GLU A 59 -11.35 -3.42 21.25
CA GLU A 59 -11.42 -3.11 19.81
C GLU A 59 -11.11 -1.62 19.57
N ILE A 60 -11.72 -0.70 20.32
CA ILE A 60 -11.45 0.75 20.21
C ILE A 60 -9.97 1.08 20.51
N ILE A 61 -9.37 0.44 21.52
CA ILE A 61 -7.95 0.66 21.85
C ILE A 61 -7.06 0.16 20.71
N ILE A 62 -7.35 -1.04 20.18
CA ILE A 62 -6.59 -1.62 19.06
C ILE A 62 -6.70 -0.73 17.83
N ASP A 63 -7.90 -0.30 17.46
CA ASP A 63 -8.11 0.53 16.27
C ASP A 63 -7.30 1.82 16.35
N ARG A 64 -7.40 2.54 17.48
CA ARG A 64 -6.61 3.77 17.71
C ARG A 64 -5.11 3.52 17.62
N ASN A 65 -4.62 2.42 18.21
CA ASN A 65 -3.20 2.09 18.20
C ASN A 65 -2.73 1.59 16.83
N ARG A 66 -3.59 0.96 16.04
CA ARG A 66 -3.30 0.55 14.66
C ARG A 66 -3.17 1.78 13.77
N GLN A 67 -3.99 2.81 13.97
CA GLN A 67 -3.93 4.05 13.18
C GLN A 67 -2.60 4.81 13.33
N ILE A 68 -1.81 4.57 14.38
CA ILE A 68 -0.48 5.18 14.56
C ILE A 68 0.68 4.28 14.12
N GLN A 69 0.45 3.00 13.81
CA GLN A 69 1.53 2.10 13.34
C GLN A 69 1.99 2.45 11.92
N PRO A 70 3.26 2.29 11.56
CA PRO A 70 3.66 2.38 10.16
C PRO A 70 2.93 1.32 9.31
N PHE A 71 2.74 1.61 8.03
CA PHE A 71 2.25 0.60 7.09
C PHE A 71 3.25 -0.56 7.03
N THR A 72 2.70 -1.77 6.92
CA THR A 72 3.50 -3.01 6.87
C THR A 72 3.38 -3.70 5.53
N HIS A 73 2.22 -3.54 4.88
CA HIS A 73 1.88 -4.17 3.61
C HIS A 73 1.10 -3.17 2.76
N PHE A 74 1.08 -3.43 1.47
CA PHE A 74 0.26 -2.69 0.53
C PHE A 74 -0.20 -3.62 -0.59
N LEU A 75 -1.42 -3.39 -1.06
CA LEU A 75 -1.94 -4.05 -2.24
C LEU A 75 -1.51 -3.24 -3.45
N SER A 76 -0.92 -3.91 -4.44
CA SER A 76 -0.42 -3.26 -5.65
C SER A 76 -0.66 -4.06 -6.90
N ILE A 77 -0.71 -3.36 -8.04
CA ILE A 77 -0.65 -3.95 -9.37
C ILE A 77 0.69 -3.56 -9.99
N PRO A 78 1.62 -4.51 -10.18
CA PRO A 78 2.90 -4.21 -10.79
C PRO A 78 2.75 -3.86 -12.27
N ILE A 79 3.49 -2.87 -12.75
CA ILE A 79 3.49 -2.46 -14.17
C ILE A 79 4.51 -3.27 -14.97
N CYS A 80 5.69 -3.48 -14.39
CA CYS A 80 6.87 -3.94 -15.13
C CYS A 80 7.25 -5.41 -14.89
N GLN A 81 6.39 -6.20 -14.26
CA GLN A 81 6.71 -7.58 -13.87
C GLN A 81 6.41 -8.63 -14.95
N SER A 82 5.51 -8.34 -15.89
CA SER A 82 5.21 -9.21 -17.04
C SER A 82 6.23 -9.05 -18.16
N SER A 83 6.47 -10.11 -18.93
CA SER A 83 7.37 -10.12 -20.10
C SER A 83 6.67 -9.84 -21.43
N SER A 84 5.47 -9.22 -21.40
CA SER A 84 4.72 -8.89 -22.61
C SER A 84 5.41 -7.81 -23.46
N SER A 85 5.05 -7.73 -24.74
CA SER A 85 5.53 -6.66 -25.64
C SER A 85 5.13 -5.27 -25.15
N LEU A 86 3.91 -5.13 -24.60
CA LEU A 86 3.44 -3.90 -23.97
C LEU A 86 4.33 -3.47 -22.81
N THR A 87 4.67 -4.39 -21.91
CA THR A 87 5.57 -4.11 -20.78
C THR A 87 6.98 -3.75 -21.22
N THR A 88 7.49 -4.43 -22.26
CA THR A 88 8.82 -4.14 -22.82
C THR A 88 8.88 -2.74 -23.42
N ASN A 89 7.87 -2.36 -24.19
CA ASN A 89 7.75 -1.01 -24.75
C ASN A 89 7.61 0.04 -23.65
N PHE A 90 6.79 -0.22 -22.63
CA PHE A 90 6.64 0.67 -21.48
C PHE A 90 7.96 0.90 -20.76
N LYS A 91 8.73 -0.16 -20.45
CA LYS A 91 10.06 -0.05 -19.83
C LYS A 91 10.99 0.83 -20.64
N LYS A 92 11.04 0.63 -21.97
CA LYS A 92 11.85 1.44 -22.87
C LYS A 92 11.44 2.92 -22.81
N ASN A 93 10.14 3.21 -22.88
CA ASN A 93 9.62 4.57 -22.83
C ASN A 93 9.88 5.24 -21.46
N TYR A 94 9.80 4.48 -20.37
CA TYR A 94 10.14 4.97 -19.03
C TYR A 94 11.63 5.34 -18.91
N GLU A 95 12.54 4.50 -19.40
CA GLU A 95 13.97 4.81 -19.40
C GLU A 95 14.30 5.98 -20.31
N GLU A 96 13.63 6.11 -21.46
CA GLU A 96 13.73 7.28 -22.33
C GLU A 96 13.25 8.56 -21.64
N PHE A 97 12.10 8.51 -20.96
CA PHE A 97 11.61 9.61 -20.14
C PHE A 97 12.64 10.02 -19.09
N LYS A 98 13.15 9.07 -18.31
CA LYS A 98 14.17 9.31 -17.28
C LYS A 98 15.41 9.96 -17.87
N LYS A 99 15.96 9.40 -18.96
CA LYS A 99 17.12 9.94 -19.67
C LYS A 99 16.88 11.38 -20.10
N ASN A 100 15.77 11.65 -20.78
CA ASN A 100 15.44 12.96 -21.31
C ASN A 100 15.21 14.01 -20.21
N VAL A 101 14.62 13.63 -19.08
CA VAL A 101 14.46 14.52 -17.93
C VAL A 101 15.82 14.87 -17.33
N LEU A 102 16.70 13.90 -17.12
CA LEU A 102 18.05 14.14 -16.60
C LEU A 102 18.89 14.99 -17.56
N GLU A 103 18.74 14.81 -18.87
CA GLU A 103 19.44 15.64 -19.87
C GLU A 103 18.93 17.08 -19.92
N LYS A 104 17.61 17.30 -19.84
CA LYS A 104 17.00 18.62 -20.06
C LYS A 104 16.67 19.40 -18.80
N CYS A 105 16.61 18.75 -17.64
CA CYS A 105 16.14 19.32 -16.37
C CYS A 105 17.12 19.09 -15.20
N SER A 106 18.35 18.63 -15.43
CA SER A 106 19.34 18.41 -14.36
C SER A 106 19.78 19.69 -13.64
N ASN A 107 19.62 20.86 -14.27
CA ASN A 107 19.88 22.15 -13.62
C ASN A 107 18.74 22.60 -12.70
N GLU A 108 17.58 21.91 -12.72
CA GLU A 108 16.48 22.22 -11.82
C GLU A 108 16.80 21.76 -10.39
N ARG A 109 16.33 22.55 -9.41
CA ARG A 109 16.60 22.29 -8.00
C ARG A 109 16.14 20.87 -7.61
N GLY A 110 17.08 20.07 -7.12
CA GLY A 110 16.81 18.75 -6.56
C GLY A 110 16.52 17.65 -7.58
N VAL A 111 16.55 17.92 -8.90
CA VAL A 111 16.32 16.89 -9.93
C VAL A 111 17.57 16.03 -10.10
N THR A 112 17.56 14.84 -9.51
CA THR A 112 18.68 13.89 -9.55
C THR A 112 18.23 12.49 -9.96
N THR A 113 19.17 11.60 -10.30
CA THR A 113 18.83 10.23 -10.73
C THR A 113 18.18 9.40 -9.63
N GLU A 114 18.46 9.68 -8.36
CA GLU A 114 17.96 8.95 -7.19
C GLU A 114 16.47 9.18 -6.96
N LEU A 115 15.92 10.26 -7.51
CA LEU A 115 14.48 10.52 -7.46
C LEU A 115 13.68 9.45 -8.21
N PHE A 116 14.24 8.87 -9.26
CA PHE A 116 13.51 7.98 -10.16
C PHE A 116 13.32 6.60 -9.53
N GLN A 117 12.08 6.13 -9.54
CA GLN A 117 11.74 4.77 -9.14
C GLN A 117 12.43 3.76 -10.06
N GLN A 118 12.80 2.61 -9.50
CA GLN A 118 13.29 1.50 -10.32
C GLN A 118 12.16 0.98 -11.21
N ALA A 119 12.43 0.74 -12.49
CA ALA A 119 11.40 0.24 -13.42
C ALA A 119 10.70 -1.01 -12.87
N SER A 120 11.44 -1.93 -12.26
CA SER A 120 10.89 -3.14 -11.64
C SER A 120 9.86 -2.84 -10.54
N LYS A 121 9.97 -1.71 -9.84
CA LYS A 121 9.13 -1.27 -8.72
C LYS A 121 7.97 -0.36 -9.11
N LEU A 122 7.80 -0.03 -10.39
CA LEU A 122 6.64 0.73 -10.85
C LEU A 122 5.35 -0.08 -10.64
N HIS A 123 4.38 0.53 -9.95
CA HIS A 123 3.13 -0.13 -9.58
C HIS A 123 2.00 0.88 -9.39
N LEU A 124 0.76 0.39 -9.48
CA LEU A 124 -0.43 1.06 -8.96
C LEU A 124 -0.61 0.62 -7.51
N THR A 125 -0.75 1.57 -6.58
CA THR A 125 -1.14 1.27 -5.20
C THR A 125 -2.66 1.24 -5.09
N VAL A 126 -3.21 0.14 -4.57
CA VAL A 126 -4.66 -0.07 -4.39
C VAL A 126 -5.07 0.18 -2.94
N ALA A 127 -4.33 -0.38 -1.99
CA ALA A 127 -4.62 -0.27 -0.56
C ALA A 127 -3.33 -0.32 0.27
N THR A 128 -3.38 0.22 1.48
CA THR A 128 -2.28 0.15 2.46
C THR A 128 -2.78 -0.46 3.77
N LEU A 129 -2.00 -1.39 4.33
CA LEU A 129 -2.44 -2.24 5.45
C LEU A 129 -1.42 -2.26 6.60
N VAL A 130 -1.94 -2.51 7.79
CA VAL A 130 -1.17 -2.78 9.01
C VAL A 130 -1.52 -4.20 9.45
N LEU A 131 -0.69 -5.17 9.08
CA LEU A 131 -0.82 -6.59 9.41
C LEU A 131 0.31 -6.95 10.38
N LEU A 132 -0.05 -7.33 11.60
CA LEU A 132 0.86 -7.44 12.74
C LEU A 132 0.91 -8.85 13.33
N SER A 133 0.23 -9.80 12.69
CA SER A 133 0.31 -11.22 13.00
C SER A 133 0.19 -12.06 11.73
N LYS A 134 0.65 -13.31 11.80
CA LYS A 134 0.43 -14.30 10.75
C LYS A 134 -1.07 -14.54 10.49
N SER A 135 -1.90 -14.55 11.55
CA SER A 135 -3.35 -14.72 11.39
C SER A 135 -4.00 -13.59 10.61
N GLU A 136 -3.59 -12.34 10.83
CA GLU A 136 -4.06 -11.19 10.05
C GLU A 136 -3.61 -11.27 8.58
N ILE A 137 -2.38 -11.74 8.32
CA ILE A 137 -1.87 -11.95 6.96
C ILE A 137 -2.66 -13.04 6.24
N ASP A 138 -2.82 -14.21 6.86
CA ASP A 138 -3.55 -15.34 6.29
C ASP A 138 -5.02 -14.96 6.03
N PHE A 139 -5.67 -14.27 6.99
CA PHE A 139 -7.03 -13.75 6.81
C PHE A 139 -7.17 -12.80 5.62
N ILE A 140 -6.24 -11.86 5.44
CA ILE A 140 -6.26 -10.95 4.29
C ILE A 140 -5.98 -11.68 2.98
N LYS A 141 -5.10 -12.68 2.98
CA LYS A 141 -4.84 -13.49 1.77
C LYS A 141 -6.10 -14.21 1.31
N ASP A 142 -6.81 -14.85 2.23
CA ASP A 142 -8.06 -15.56 1.94
C ASP A 142 -9.14 -14.57 1.46
N THR A 143 -9.31 -13.46 2.19
CA THR A 143 -10.25 -12.39 1.82
C THR A 143 -9.96 -11.86 0.42
N LEU A 144 -8.70 -11.53 0.12
CA LEU A 144 -8.28 -11.03 -1.19
C LEU A 144 -8.56 -12.04 -2.31
N GLN A 145 -8.30 -13.32 -2.07
CA GLN A 145 -8.52 -14.38 -3.04
C GLN A 145 -10.01 -14.50 -3.39
N ASP A 146 -10.87 -14.55 -2.37
CA ASP A 146 -12.31 -14.72 -2.54
C ASP A 146 -12.95 -13.49 -3.18
N CYS A 147 -12.65 -12.29 -2.68
CA CYS A 147 -13.23 -11.05 -3.21
C CYS A 147 -12.74 -10.78 -4.63
N THR A 148 -11.44 -11.00 -4.93
CA THR A 148 -10.92 -10.80 -6.29
C THR A 148 -11.62 -11.74 -7.27
N LYS A 149 -11.77 -13.03 -6.91
CA LYS A 149 -12.47 -13.99 -7.77
C LYS A 149 -13.92 -13.58 -8.02
N SER A 150 -14.66 -13.22 -6.97
CA SER A 150 -16.06 -12.79 -7.09
C SER A 150 -16.20 -11.53 -7.93
N LEU A 151 -15.38 -10.51 -7.70
CA LEU A 151 -15.40 -9.26 -8.46
C LEU A 151 -14.99 -9.47 -9.92
N LEU A 152 -14.00 -10.32 -10.21
CA LEU A 152 -13.63 -10.62 -11.59
C LEU A 152 -14.79 -11.27 -12.36
N GLN A 153 -15.55 -12.18 -11.74
CA GLN A 153 -16.75 -12.77 -12.35
C GLN A 153 -17.87 -11.76 -12.57
N GLN A 154 -18.00 -10.76 -11.69
CA GLN A 154 -18.97 -9.69 -11.83
C GLN A 154 -18.61 -8.72 -12.97
N PHE A 155 -17.33 -8.37 -13.09
CA PHE A 155 -16.87 -7.33 -13.99
C PHE A 155 -16.37 -7.85 -15.34
N MET A 156 -15.99 -9.13 -15.45
CA MET A 156 -15.53 -9.73 -16.69
C MET A 156 -16.45 -10.87 -17.12
N SER A 157 -17.03 -10.74 -18.31
CA SER A 157 -18.01 -11.71 -18.83
C SER A 157 -17.36 -12.87 -19.59
N THR A 158 -16.11 -12.69 -20.05
CA THR A 158 -15.39 -13.69 -20.83
C THR A 158 -13.94 -13.84 -20.37
N ASP A 159 -13.37 -15.03 -20.52
CA ASP A 159 -11.98 -15.36 -20.20
C ASP A 159 -10.92 -14.66 -21.07
N LYS A 160 -11.36 -13.94 -22.10
CA LYS A 160 -10.51 -13.14 -23.00
C LYS A 160 -10.33 -11.71 -22.53
N GLU A 161 -11.17 -11.23 -21.61
CA GLU A 161 -11.12 -9.85 -21.15
C GLU A 161 -9.91 -9.59 -20.25
N ARG A 162 -9.31 -8.41 -20.43
CA ARG A 162 -8.15 -7.95 -19.66
C ARG A 162 -8.35 -6.51 -19.25
N PHE A 163 -7.76 -6.14 -18.11
CA PHE A 163 -7.56 -4.75 -17.77
C PHE A 163 -6.37 -4.21 -18.54
N ILE A 164 -6.63 -3.37 -19.53
CA ILE A 164 -5.59 -2.63 -20.25
C ILE A 164 -5.75 -1.16 -19.88
N VAL A 165 -4.64 -0.51 -19.57
CA VAL A 165 -4.60 0.93 -19.27
C VAL A 165 -3.52 1.61 -20.07
N LYS A 166 -3.68 2.89 -20.33
CA LYS A 166 -2.68 3.74 -20.96
C LYS A 166 -2.09 4.69 -19.93
N LEU A 167 -0.77 4.75 -19.81
CA LEU A 167 -0.11 5.72 -18.96
C LEU A 167 0.34 6.91 -19.82
N LYS A 168 -0.33 8.04 -19.65
CA LYS A 168 -0.04 9.24 -20.43
C LYS A 168 -0.30 10.50 -19.63
N GLY A 169 0.70 11.38 -19.69
CA GLY A 169 0.73 12.64 -18.98
C GLY A 169 1.23 12.48 -17.55
N LEU A 170 1.66 13.61 -17.00
CA LEU A 170 2.22 13.72 -15.66
C LEU A 170 1.28 14.52 -14.77
N GLU A 171 1.36 14.23 -13.47
CA GLU A 171 0.78 15.02 -12.41
C GLU A 171 1.65 14.80 -11.15
N PHE A 172 1.50 15.66 -10.15
CA PHE A 172 2.29 15.60 -8.93
C PHE A 172 1.38 15.68 -7.70
N MET A 173 1.90 15.23 -6.56
CA MET A 173 1.26 15.45 -5.27
C MET A 173 1.61 16.85 -4.77
N ASN A 174 0.66 17.53 -4.12
CA ASN A 174 0.70 18.95 -3.70
C ASN A 174 0.44 19.95 -4.85
N ASP A 175 0.27 21.24 -4.53
CA ASP A 175 -0.25 22.23 -5.48
C ASP A 175 0.82 23.06 -6.21
N ASP A 176 2.06 23.12 -5.69
CA ASP A 176 3.14 23.94 -6.27
C ASP A 176 4.16 23.08 -7.05
N PRO A 177 4.27 23.25 -8.38
CA PRO A 177 5.25 22.52 -9.18
C PRO A 177 6.72 22.88 -8.87
N SER A 178 7.00 23.96 -8.13
CA SER A 178 8.36 24.26 -7.65
C SER A 178 8.76 23.48 -6.39
N PHE A 179 7.82 22.87 -5.68
CA PHE A 179 8.07 22.13 -4.43
C PHE A 179 7.38 20.76 -4.45
N VAL A 180 7.77 19.93 -5.42
CA VAL A 180 7.19 18.60 -5.61
C VAL A 180 7.92 17.56 -4.77
N ASP A 181 7.15 16.71 -4.09
CA ASP A 181 7.66 15.49 -3.43
C ASP A 181 7.48 14.25 -4.30
N VAL A 182 6.35 14.14 -5.00
CA VAL A 182 5.98 12.95 -5.77
C VAL A 182 5.47 13.39 -7.13
N LEU A 183 6.10 12.90 -8.19
CA LEU A 183 5.65 13.02 -9.57
C LEU A 183 5.26 11.64 -10.10
N TYR A 184 4.10 11.54 -10.73
CA TYR A 184 3.53 10.28 -11.17
C TYR A 184 2.94 10.37 -12.57
N ALA A 185 2.89 9.22 -13.25
CA ALA A 185 2.17 9.07 -14.51
C ALA A 185 0.67 8.92 -14.24
N LYS A 186 -0.14 9.62 -15.04
CA LYS A 186 -1.60 9.49 -15.02
C LYS A 186 -2.01 8.21 -15.72
N VAL A 187 -3.02 7.55 -15.15
CA VAL A 187 -3.66 6.37 -15.75
C VAL A 187 -4.87 6.83 -16.55
N GLN A 188 -4.83 6.61 -17.85
CA GLN A 188 -5.94 6.80 -18.78
C GLN A 188 -6.54 5.43 -19.11
N LEU A 189 -7.84 5.31 -18.93
CA LEU A 189 -8.57 4.08 -19.22
C LEU A 189 -8.95 4.09 -20.72
N VAL A 190 -8.65 3.01 -21.44
CA VAL A 190 -8.52 3.01 -22.91
C VAL A 190 -9.83 3.01 -23.70
N ASP A 191 -10.98 2.93 -23.02
CA ASP A 191 -12.32 3.11 -23.57
C ASP A 191 -13.32 3.29 -22.39
N GLU A 192 -14.55 3.72 -22.67
CA GLU A 192 -15.56 3.95 -21.61
C GLU A 192 -15.95 2.65 -20.87
N THR A 193 -15.86 1.50 -21.54
CA THR A 193 -16.15 0.19 -20.94
C THR A 193 -15.12 -0.20 -19.88
N ASN A 194 -13.84 -0.11 -20.21
CA ASN A 194 -12.71 -0.34 -19.30
C ASN A 194 -12.61 0.74 -18.23
N LYS A 195 -13.02 1.98 -18.55
CA LYS A 195 -13.00 3.11 -17.62
C LYS A 195 -13.88 2.89 -16.40
N ASN A 196 -15.12 2.46 -16.62
CA ASN A 196 -16.02 2.15 -15.53
C ASN A 196 -15.63 0.84 -14.85
N ARG A 197 -15.11 -0.13 -15.60
CA ARG A 197 -14.83 -1.46 -15.07
C ARG A 197 -13.64 -1.52 -14.11
N LEU A 198 -12.46 -1.02 -14.50
CA LEU A 198 -11.27 -1.12 -13.63
C LEU A 198 -11.46 -0.29 -12.36
N GLN A 199 -11.99 0.93 -12.51
CA GLN A 199 -12.23 1.80 -11.36
C GLN A 199 -13.24 1.15 -10.39
N ALA A 200 -14.38 0.67 -10.89
CA ALA A 200 -15.38 0.01 -10.05
C ALA A 200 -14.82 -1.26 -9.38
N PHE A 201 -14.08 -2.08 -10.12
CA PHE A 201 -13.41 -3.26 -9.56
C PHE A 201 -12.49 -2.90 -8.40
N LEU A 202 -11.62 -1.90 -8.56
CA LEU A 202 -10.68 -1.51 -7.53
C LEU A 202 -11.36 -0.81 -6.34
N ASP A 203 -12.37 0.02 -6.60
CA ASP A 203 -13.13 0.69 -5.55
C ASP A 203 -13.90 -0.33 -4.69
N SER A 204 -14.55 -1.32 -5.31
CA SER A 204 -15.20 -2.44 -4.59
C SER A 204 -14.20 -3.28 -3.81
N LEU A 205 -13.04 -3.58 -4.39
CA LEU A 205 -11.97 -4.32 -3.69
C LEU A 205 -11.48 -3.56 -2.45
N ASN A 206 -11.31 -2.24 -2.56
CA ASN A 206 -10.90 -1.39 -1.44
C ASN A 206 -11.99 -1.25 -0.38
N GLU A 207 -13.27 -1.25 -0.76
CA GLU A 207 -14.40 -1.28 0.17
C GLU A 207 -14.43 -2.59 0.99
N GLU A 208 -14.31 -3.74 0.32
CA GLU A 208 -14.22 -5.06 0.97
C GLU A 208 -13.07 -5.10 1.99
N LEU A 209 -11.88 -4.66 1.59
CA LEU A 209 -10.72 -4.62 2.50
C LEU A 209 -10.90 -3.60 3.63
N SER A 210 -11.57 -2.48 3.38
CA SER A 210 -11.86 -1.47 4.39
C SER A 210 -12.81 -1.97 5.48
N SER A 211 -13.61 -3.01 5.20
CA SER A 211 -14.50 -3.65 6.19
C SER A 211 -13.73 -4.51 7.22
N THR A 212 -12.50 -4.92 6.90
CA THR A 212 -11.68 -5.80 7.75
C THR A 212 -11.12 -5.13 9.01
N GLY A 213 -11.08 -3.79 9.05
CA GLY A 213 -10.43 -3.02 10.12
C GLY A 213 -8.89 -3.04 10.08
N LEU A 214 -8.27 -3.67 9.07
CA LEU A 214 -6.81 -3.78 8.93
C LEU A 214 -6.19 -2.69 8.04
N MET A 215 -7.03 -1.82 7.47
CA MET A 215 -6.62 -0.64 6.70
C MET A 215 -6.62 0.63 7.55
N LYS A 216 -5.67 1.53 7.30
CA LYS A 216 -5.61 2.84 7.98
C LYS A 216 -6.46 3.90 7.29
N GLN A 217 -6.51 3.85 5.97
CA GLN A 217 -7.16 4.85 5.15
C GLN A 217 -8.23 4.17 4.30
N LYS A 218 -9.43 4.77 4.33
CA LYS A 218 -10.52 4.42 3.44
C LYS A 218 -10.60 5.51 2.38
N PHE A 219 -10.60 5.07 1.13
CA PHE A 219 -10.84 5.95 -0.01
C PHE A 219 -12.17 5.54 -0.63
N GLU A 220 -13.08 6.49 -0.81
CA GLU A 220 -14.30 6.24 -1.59
C GLU A 220 -13.96 5.97 -3.05
N ARG A 221 -12.85 6.53 -3.54
CA ARG A 221 -12.35 6.34 -4.89
C ARG A 221 -10.84 6.28 -4.91
N ILE A 222 -10.28 5.22 -5.50
CA ILE A 222 -8.83 5.07 -5.63
C ILE A 222 -8.32 6.02 -6.72
N LYS A 223 -7.31 6.82 -6.37
CA LYS A 223 -6.55 7.62 -7.33
C LYS A 223 -5.53 6.73 -8.05
N LEU A 224 -5.87 6.31 -9.26
CA LEU A 224 -4.98 5.51 -10.09
C LEU A 224 -3.78 6.33 -10.59
N HIS A 225 -2.59 6.00 -10.10
CA HIS A 225 -1.34 6.65 -10.47
C HIS A 225 -0.15 5.71 -10.34
N VAL A 226 0.90 5.95 -11.13
CA VAL A 226 2.18 5.24 -11.01
C VAL A 226 3.27 6.24 -10.68
N THR A 227 3.81 6.15 -9.46
CA THR A 227 4.88 7.03 -8.99
C THR A 227 6.15 6.81 -9.80
N LEU A 228 6.63 7.87 -10.46
CA LEU A 228 7.84 7.86 -11.27
C LEU A 228 9.02 8.46 -10.51
N MET A 229 8.79 9.57 -9.80
CA MET A 229 9.79 10.25 -9.00
C MET A 229 9.27 10.50 -7.59
N ASN A 230 10.12 10.33 -6.58
CA ASN A 230 9.76 10.58 -5.19
C ASN A 230 10.98 11.08 -4.39
N SER A 231 10.84 12.21 -3.68
CA SER A 231 11.88 12.80 -2.84
C SER A 231 12.43 11.83 -1.79
N LEU A 232 11.60 10.91 -1.29
CA LEU A 232 11.99 9.87 -0.33
C LEU A 232 12.87 8.75 -0.92
N LEU A 233 13.07 8.70 -2.24
CA LEU A 233 13.96 7.73 -2.87
C LEU A 233 15.44 8.17 -2.85
N ARG A 234 15.72 9.45 -2.55
CA ARG A 234 17.09 9.89 -2.31
C ARG A 234 17.68 9.09 -1.16
N LYS A 235 18.88 8.58 -1.40
CA LYS A 235 19.69 7.89 -0.40
C LYS A 235 20.77 8.86 0.05
N ASP A 236 21.11 8.84 1.34
CA ASP A 236 22.34 9.50 1.78
C ASP A 236 23.57 8.70 1.32
N ASP A 237 24.77 9.24 1.54
CA ASP A 237 26.06 8.65 1.15
C ASP A 237 26.29 7.22 1.68
N THR A 238 25.44 6.74 2.61
CA THR A 238 25.49 5.38 3.16
C THR A 238 24.63 4.38 2.38
N GLY A 239 23.90 4.82 1.35
CA GLY A 239 23.06 3.98 0.50
C GLY A 239 21.74 3.52 1.14
N ILE A 240 21.42 4.07 2.32
CA ILE A 240 20.26 3.78 3.16
C ILE A 240 19.14 4.79 2.83
N LEU A 241 17.89 4.31 2.74
CA LEU A 241 16.71 5.17 2.58
C LEU A 241 16.58 6.07 3.82
N GLU A 242 16.41 7.38 3.67
CA GLU A 242 16.31 8.32 4.80
C GLU A 242 15.22 7.94 5.84
N ALA A 243 14.21 7.17 5.42
CA ALA A 243 13.19 6.61 6.31
C ALA A 243 13.73 5.60 7.36
N GLN A 244 14.99 5.16 7.29
CA GLN A 244 15.53 4.07 8.11
C GLN A 244 16.35 4.51 9.34
N LYS A 245 16.46 5.81 9.66
CA LYS A 245 17.08 6.25 10.92
C LYS A 245 16.12 6.14 12.12
N THR A 246 16.09 4.97 12.78
CA THR A 246 16.70 4.73 14.12
C THR A 246 16.18 3.45 14.80
N ALA A 247 17.09 2.75 15.50
CA ALA A 247 16.84 1.61 16.40
C ALA A 247 16.05 1.96 17.70
N ARG A 248 15.41 3.13 17.78
CA ARG A 248 14.67 3.61 18.97
C ARG A 248 13.36 4.36 18.65
N GLY A 249 12.81 4.20 17.44
CA GLY A 249 11.44 4.66 17.14
C GLY A 249 11.22 6.18 17.18
N ARG A 250 12.27 7.00 17.16
CA ARG A 250 12.16 8.45 16.93
C ARG A 250 12.58 8.74 15.50
N VAL A 251 11.59 8.88 14.62
CA VAL A 251 11.78 9.49 13.31
C VAL A 251 12.22 10.93 13.57
N LYS A 252 13.52 11.22 13.39
CA LYS A 252 13.90 12.62 13.14
C LYS A 252 13.23 12.94 11.80
N ASN A 253 12.23 13.81 11.79
CA ASN A 253 11.74 14.41 10.55
C ASN A 253 12.92 15.16 9.92
N GLN A 254 13.76 14.49 9.14
CA GLN A 254 14.53 15.19 8.12
C GLN A 254 13.49 15.66 7.11
N GLU A 255 13.42 16.96 6.93
CA GLU A 255 12.49 17.58 5.99
C GLU A 255 12.72 16.98 4.62
N ARG A 256 11.64 16.53 3.98
CA ARG A 256 11.71 16.04 2.61
C ARG A 256 12.30 17.14 1.75
N GLU A 257 13.37 16.84 1.06
CA GLU A 257 13.91 17.77 0.11
C GLU A 257 13.09 17.67 -1.19
N SER A 258 12.15 18.59 -1.39
CA SER A 258 11.37 18.67 -2.63
C SER A 258 12.25 18.95 -3.85
N PHE A 259 11.72 18.75 -5.07
CA PHE A 259 12.35 19.15 -6.32
C PHE A 259 11.46 20.10 -7.13
N ASP A 260 12.09 20.91 -7.98
CA ASP A 260 11.38 21.76 -8.93
C ASP A 260 11.04 20.96 -10.20
N ALA A 261 9.74 20.77 -10.42
CA ALA A 261 9.20 20.03 -11.55
C ALA A 261 8.66 20.95 -12.67
N LYS A 262 8.77 22.27 -12.58
CA LYS A 262 8.18 23.20 -13.57
C LYS A 262 8.63 22.88 -14.99
N ASN A 263 9.93 22.70 -15.20
CA ASN A 263 10.46 22.36 -16.52
C ASN A 263 10.14 20.92 -16.94
N ILE A 264 10.06 19.99 -15.99
CA ILE A 264 9.59 18.62 -16.26
C ILE A 264 8.15 18.64 -16.77
N MET A 265 7.26 19.35 -16.08
CA MET A 265 5.86 19.49 -16.46
C MET A 265 5.70 20.21 -17.81
N ARG A 266 6.49 21.25 -18.06
CA ARG A 266 6.45 22.00 -19.33
C ARG A 266 6.89 21.14 -20.53
N LEU A 267 7.97 20.37 -20.38
CA LEU A 267 8.56 19.60 -21.49
C LEU A 267 7.93 18.22 -21.66
N PHE A 268 7.53 17.57 -20.57
CA PHE A 268 7.13 16.17 -20.53
C PHE A 268 5.73 15.95 -19.92
N GLY A 269 4.99 17.01 -19.59
CA GLY A 269 3.68 16.91 -18.94
C GLY A 269 2.64 16.07 -19.68
N GLN A 270 2.82 15.85 -20.99
CA GLN A 270 1.95 15.02 -21.84
C GLN A 270 2.65 13.75 -22.37
N PHE A 271 3.79 13.36 -21.77
CA PHE A 271 4.57 12.20 -22.20
C PHE A 271 3.70 10.93 -22.23
N ASP A 272 3.81 10.16 -23.30
CA ASP A 272 3.03 8.94 -23.53
C ASP A 272 3.92 7.74 -23.25
N PHE A 273 3.71 7.08 -22.12
CA PHE A 273 4.47 5.89 -21.75
C PHE A 273 3.96 4.64 -22.48
N GLY A 274 2.76 4.70 -23.06
CA GLY A 274 2.12 3.61 -23.77
C GLY A 274 1.09 2.85 -22.94
N GLN A 275 0.68 1.69 -23.46
CA GLN A 275 -0.32 0.82 -22.85
C GLN A 275 0.33 -0.30 -22.05
N ILE A 276 -0.38 -0.78 -21.04
CA ILE A 276 0.00 -1.93 -20.22
C ILE A 276 -1.22 -2.79 -19.90
N GLU A 277 -1.02 -4.11 -19.90
CA GLU A 277 -1.98 -5.07 -19.34
C GLU A 277 -1.70 -5.24 -17.84
N LEU A 278 -2.72 -5.09 -17.01
CA LEU A 278 -2.67 -5.34 -15.58
C LEU A 278 -2.90 -6.84 -15.33
N SER A 279 -1.84 -7.55 -14.95
CA SER A 279 -1.86 -9.02 -14.89
C SER A 279 -2.16 -9.58 -13.50
N ASP A 280 -1.64 -8.95 -12.44
CA ASP A 280 -1.65 -9.54 -11.09
C ASP A 280 -1.84 -8.47 -10.00
N LEU A 281 -2.56 -8.84 -8.96
CA LEU A 281 -2.59 -8.15 -7.66
C LEU A 281 -1.57 -8.79 -6.73
N HIS A 282 -0.76 -7.96 -6.08
CA HIS A 282 0.27 -8.38 -5.14
C HIS A 282 -0.05 -7.82 -3.76
N LEU A 283 -0.16 -8.68 -2.75
CA LEU A 283 -0.03 -8.27 -1.36
C LEU A 283 1.46 -8.16 -1.04
N SER A 284 2.00 -6.95 -1.18
CA SER A 284 3.41 -6.68 -1.04
C SER A 284 3.79 -6.31 0.39
N ILE A 285 4.95 -6.77 0.83
CA ILE A 285 5.55 -6.48 2.13
C ILE A 285 6.38 -5.20 2.00
N MET A 286 6.09 -4.23 2.87
CA MET A 286 6.79 -2.96 2.87
C MET A 286 8.26 -3.14 3.28
N HIS A 287 9.17 -2.46 2.58
CA HIS A 287 10.63 -2.47 2.83
C HIS A 287 11.35 -3.82 2.65
N GLN A 288 10.66 -4.90 2.30
CA GLN A 288 11.30 -6.16 1.94
C GLN A 288 11.41 -6.26 0.42
N PRO A 289 12.60 -6.44 -0.16
CA PRO A 289 12.75 -6.68 -1.60
C PRO A 289 12.57 -8.17 -1.94
N ASP A 290 11.96 -8.45 -3.10
CA ASP A 290 12.07 -9.75 -3.75
C ASP A 290 13.40 -9.79 -4.50
N ARG A 291 14.32 -10.64 -4.04
CA ARG A 291 15.69 -10.73 -4.59
C ARG A 291 15.73 -11.30 -6.01
N GLN A 292 14.71 -12.04 -6.43
CA GLN A 292 14.65 -12.63 -7.77
C GLN A 292 13.95 -11.71 -8.76
N ALA A 293 12.77 -11.20 -8.39
CA ALA A 293 11.97 -10.36 -9.27
C ALA A 293 12.40 -8.88 -9.29
N GLY A 294 13.19 -8.44 -8.31
CA GLY A 294 13.58 -7.04 -8.15
C GLY A 294 12.41 -6.12 -7.75
N TYR A 295 11.26 -6.71 -7.40
CA TYR A 295 10.07 -6.03 -6.88
C TYR A 295 10.10 -5.99 -5.34
N TYR A 296 8.94 -5.73 -4.73
CA TYR A 296 8.73 -5.90 -3.30
C TYR A 296 8.49 -7.38 -2.98
N GLY A 297 8.87 -7.80 -1.77
CA GLY A 297 8.51 -9.09 -1.19
C GLY A 297 7.00 -9.23 -1.18
N CYS A 298 6.51 -10.47 -1.25
CA CYS A 298 5.12 -10.75 -1.59
C CYS A 298 4.57 -11.87 -0.73
N GLU A 299 3.43 -11.64 -0.08
CA GLU A 299 2.72 -12.64 0.73
C GLU A 299 1.81 -13.51 -0.14
N THR A 300 1.18 -12.91 -1.16
CA THR A 300 0.40 -13.62 -2.18
C THR A 300 0.33 -12.81 -3.48
N LYS A 301 0.12 -13.53 -4.59
CA LYS A 301 -0.13 -12.98 -5.92
C LYS A 301 -1.44 -13.56 -6.44
N ILE A 302 -2.33 -12.71 -6.95
CA ILE A 302 -3.63 -13.10 -7.47
C ILE A 302 -3.74 -12.63 -8.91
N SER A 303 -3.99 -13.56 -9.82
CA SER A 303 -4.19 -13.24 -11.24
C SER A 303 -5.44 -12.38 -11.43
N LEU A 304 -5.31 -11.30 -12.20
CA LEU A 304 -6.41 -10.44 -12.66
C LEU A 304 -7.09 -10.97 -13.93
N LYS A 305 -6.76 -12.19 -14.35
CA LYS A 305 -7.47 -12.89 -15.43
C LYS A 305 -8.71 -13.57 -14.87
N PRO A 306 -9.85 -13.56 -15.60
CA PRO A 306 -11.05 -14.30 -15.21
C PRO A 306 -10.73 -15.78 -15.02
N ILE A 307 -11.34 -16.38 -14.00
CA ILE A 307 -11.27 -17.82 -13.75
C ILE A 307 -12.54 -18.43 -14.33
N ASN A 308 -12.40 -19.36 -15.29
CA ASN A 308 -13.50 -20.19 -15.79
C ASN A 308 -14.08 -21.07 -14.68
#